data_AF-A0A522J8L3-F1
#
_entry.id   AF-A0A522J8L3-F1
#
_cell.length_a   1.000
_cell.length_b   1.000
_cell.length_c   1.000
_cell.angle_alpha   90.00
_cell.angle_beta   90.00
_cell.angle_gamma   90.00
#
_symmetry.space_group_name_H-M   'P 1'
#
loop_
_entity.id
_entity.type
_entity.pdbx_description
1 polymer ?
#
loop_
_entity_poly.entity_id
_entity_poly.type
_entity_poly.pdbx_seq_one_letter_code
_entity_poly.pdbx_strand_id
1 'polypeptide(L)'
;MQFKRKGNRIQVLAYRGYDREKRRAIVRMLGAMDAHTLEPSDGLIESLTHSEQAELQAYLETIRQADDLLARQAGARAAPDHIREIADTLRAGDFKPDETWAAQTWESLAVLQRTLRRAGFAKPRKAGRQRSP
;
A
#
# COMPACT_ATOMS: atom_id res chain seq x y z
N MET A 1 11.16 8.10 -19.86
CA MET A 1 12.25 7.64 -18.96
C MET A 1 12.18 6.13 -18.76
N GLN A 2 13.23 5.51 -18.24
CA GLN A 2 13.26 4.10 -17.83
C GLN A 2 13.66 4.00 -16.36
N PHE A 3 12.95 3.16 -15.62
CA PHE A 3 13.23 2.89 -14.21
C PHE A 3 13.58 1.41 -14.05
N LYS A 4 14.74 1.11 -13.47
CA LYS A 4 15.22 -0.27 -13.33
C LYS A 4 15.61 -0.56 -11.89
N ARG A 5 14.95 -1.54 -11.28
CA ARG A 5 15.33 -2.03 -9.95
C ARG A 5 16.62 -2.85 -10.03
N LYS A 6 17.59 -2.52 -9.19
CA LYS A 6 18.88 -3.21 -9.02
C LYS A 6 19.20 -3.29 -7.54
N GLY A 7 18.96 -4.46 -6.95
CA GLY A 7 19.05 -4.64 -5.49
C GLY A 7 18.12 -3.66 -4.77
N ASN A 8 18.69 -2.91 -3.82
CA ASN A 8 17.97 -1.90 -3.05
C ASN A 8 17.85 -0.53 -3.73
N ARG A 9 18.15 -0.41 -5.03
CA ARG A 9 18.07 0.87 -5.73
C ARG A 9 17.20 0.80 -6.97
N ILE A 10 16.60 1.93 -7.32
CA ILE A 10 15.90 2.16 -8.58
C ILE A 10 16.78 3.09 -9.41
N GLN A 11 17.38 2.58 -10.48
CA GLN A 11 18.15 3.37 -11.43
C GLN A 11 17.20 4.18 -12.31
N VAL A 12 17.48 5.47 -12.45
CA VAL A 12 16.75 6.39 -13.33
C VAL A 12 17.57 6.59 -14.59
N LEU A 13 17.04 6.15 -15.73
CA LEU A 13 17.70 6.28 -17.01
C LEU A 13 16.85 7.08 -17.98
N ALA A 14 17.50 7.91 -18.78
CA ALA A 14 16.83 8.71 -19.78
C ALA A 14 17.39 8.44 -21.17
N TYR A 15 16.49 8.40 -22.14
CA TYR A 15 16.82 8.29 -23.55
C TYR A 15 17.38 9.63 -24.04
N ARG A 16 18.48 9.58 -24.79
CA ARG A 16 19.19 10.75 -25.31
C ARG A 16 19.36 10.73 -26.83
N GLY A 17 18.70 9.80 -27.51
CA GLY A 17 18.76 9.66 -28.96
C GLY A 17 19.22 8.26 -29.41
N TYR A 18 19.41 8.10 -30.71
CA TYR A 18 19.82 6.84 -31.32
C TYR A 18 21.15 7.02 -32.04
N ASP A 19 22.13 6.20 -31.69
CA ASP A 19 23.41 6.12 -32.39
C ASP A 19 23.21 5.29 -33.66
N ARG A 20 23.21 5.95 -34.82
CA ARG A 20 22.98 5.32 -36.13
C ARG A 20 24.17 4.46 -36.59
N GLU A 21 25.39 4.80 -36.18
CA GLU A 21 26.59 4.04 -36.54
C GLU A 21 26.62 2.72 -35.78
N LYS A 22 26.39 2.77 -34.46
CA LYS A 22 26.37 1.59 -33.60
C LYS A 22 25.01 0.89 -33.55
N ARG A 23 24.04 1.39 -34.31
CA ARG A 23 22.65 0.89 -34.41
C ARG A 23 22.01 0.61 -33.04
N ARG A 24 22.15 1.53 -32.10
CA ARG A 24 21.64 1.35 -30.72
C ARG A 24 21.14 2.64 -30.09
N ALA A 25 20.17 2.51 -29.19
CA ALA A 25 19.69 3.62 -28.38
C ALA A 25 20.78 4.13 -27.41
N ILE A 26 20.90 5.44 -27.29
CA ILE A 26 21.72 6.11 -26.28
C ILE A 26 20.84 6.33 -25.06
N VAL A 27 21.14 5.58 -24.00
CA VAL A 27 20.45 5.68 -22.71
C VAL A 27 21.47 6.05 -21.65
N ARG A 28 21.24 7.16 -20.95
CA ARG A 28 22.13 7.66 -19.89
C ARG A 28 21.49 7.42 -18.53
N MET A 29 22.27 6.88 -17.59
CA MET A 29 21.87 6.84 -16.17
C MET A 29 22.04 8.25 -15.59
N LEU A 30 20.96 8.79 -15.04
CA LEU A 30 20.94 10.13 -14.44
C LEU A 30 21.21 10.08 -12.93
N GLY A 31 20.87 8.96 -12.30
CA GLY A 31 21.09 8.72 -10.88
C GLY A 31 20.32 7.49 -10.43
N ALA A 32 20.13 7.37 -9.12
CA ALA A 32 19.35 6.29 -8.55
C ALA A 32 18.56 6.78 -7.33
N MET A 33 17.48 6.08 -7.02
CA MET A 33 16.73 6.26 -5.78
C MET A 33 16.87 5.03 -4.91
N ASP A 34 16.67 5.16 -3.62
CA ASP A 34 16.43 4.01 -2.76
C ASP A 34 15.12 3.31 -3.17
N ALA A 35 15.08 1.98 -3.12
CA ALA A 35 13.91 1.21 -3.57
C ALA A 35 12.78 1.11 -2.54
N HIS A 36 13.01 1.53 -1.31
CA HIS A 36 12.04 1.51 -0.20
C HIS A 36 11.68 2.92 0.26
N THR A 37 12.67 3.78 0.54
CA THR A 37 12.40 5.16 0.96
C THR A 37 12.06 6.08 -0.21
N LEU A 38 12.40 5.64 -1.44
CA LEU A 38 12.25 6.43 -2.68
C LEU A 38 13.08 7.72 -2.68
N GLU A 39 14.04 7.84 -1.77
CA GLU A 39 14.91 9.01 -1.68
C GLU A 39 15.87 9.06 -2.87
N PRO A 40 15.95 10.20 -3.58
CA PRO A 40 16.87 10.37 -4.70
C PRO A 40 18.31 10.51 -4.22
N SER A 41 19.25 10.04 -5.04
CA SER A 41 20.66 10.38 -4.88
C SER A 41 20.91 11.87 -5.12
N ASP A 42 21.93 12.42 -4.48
CA ASP A 42 22.41 13.78 -4.68
C ASP A 42 22.54 14.14 -6.17
N GLY A 43 22.07 15.32 -6.56
CA GLY A 43 22.17 15.80 -7.94
C GLY A 43 21.13 15.22 -8.90
N LEU A 44 20.37 14.17 -8.52
CA LEU A 44 19.41 13.54 -9.43
C LEU A 44 18.31 14.54 -9.79
N ILE A 45 17.65 15.14 -8.81
CA ILE A 45 16.50 16.01 -9.05
C ILE A 45 16.90 17.27 -9.82
N GLU A 46 18.05 17.86 -9.50
CA GLU A 46 18.57 19.03 -10.21
C GLU A 46 18.98 18.72 -11.66
N SER A 47 19.33 17.48 -11.97
CA SER A 47 19.73 17.06 -13.32
C SER A 47 18.57 16.80 -14.29
N LEU A 48 17.33 16.74 -13.79
CA LEU A 48 16.15 16.40 -14.58
C LEU A 48 15.52 17.65 -15.20
N THR A 49 15.09 17.52 -16.45
CA THR A 49 14.19 18.50 -17.05
C THR A 49 12.80 18.44 -16.40
N HIS A 50 11.99 19.49 -16.57
CA HIS A 50 10.63 19.51 -16.02
C HIS A 50 9.76 18.32 -16.47
N SER A 51 9.87 17.93 -17.75
CA SER A 51 9.16 16.76 -18.28
C SER A 51 9.65 15.46 -17.60
N GLU A 52 10.95 15.31 -17.39
CA GLU A 52 11.52 14.13 -16.75
C GLU A 52 11.17 14.06 -15.26
N GLN A 53 11.10 15.21 -14.57
CA GLN A 53 10.61 15.28 -13.20
C GLN A 53 9.14 14.83 -13.11
N ALA A 54 8.29 15.25 -14.06
CA ALA A 54 6.90 14.83 -14.12
C ALA A 54 6.77 13.30 -14.34
N GLU A 55 7.57 12.74 -15.26
CA GLU A 55 7.62 11.30 -15.49
C GLU A 55 8.12 10.52 -14.26
N LEU A 56 9.14 11.04 -13.57
CA LEU A 56 9.63 10.45 -12.32
C LEU A 56 8.55 10.46 -11.25
N GLN A 57 7.87 11.59 -11.06
CA GLN A 57 6.81 11.73 -10.07
C GLN A 57 5.65 10.76 -10.35
N ALA A 58 5.23 10.64 -11.61
CA ALA A 58 4.20 9.69 -12.01
C ALA A 58 4.61 8.24 -11.71
N TYR A 59 5.87 7.88 -11.94
CA TYR A 59 6.38 6.56 -11.58
C TYR A 59 6.37 6.32 -10.07
N LEU A 60 6.85 7.28 -9.26
CA LEU A 60 6.84 7.18 -7.81
C LEU A 60 5.42 7.03 -7.25
N GLU A 61 4.46 7.74 -7.82
CA GLU A 61 3.06 7.64 -7.46
C GLU A 61 2.51 6.23 -7.72
N THR A 62 2.89 5.58 -8.82
CA THR A 62 2.46 4.21 -9.10
C THR A 62 3.01 3.20 -8.08
N ILE A 63 4.24 3.40 -7.59
CA ILE A 63 4.81 2.59 -6.51
C ILE A 63 4.02 2.79 -5.23
N ARG A 64 3.80 4.04 -4.82
CA ARG A 64 3.03 4.36 -3.60
C ARG A 64 1.64 3.75 -3.63
N GLN A 65 0.95 3.84 -4.76
CA GLN A 65 -0.38 3.24 -4.93
C GLN A 65 -0.35 1.72 -4.83
N ALA A 66 0.70 1.07 -5.33
CA ALA A 66 0.88 -0.38 -5.20
C ALA A 66 1.14 -0.78 -3.74
N ASP A 67 1.98 -0.03 -3.02
CA ASP A 67 2.26 -0.27 -1.60
C ASP A 67 1.01 -0.03 -0.74
N ASP A 68 0.26 1.03 -1.01
CA ASP A 68 -1.03 1.31 -0.35
C ASP A 68 -2.06 0.20 -0.62
N LEU A 69 -2.07 -0.38 -1.82
CA LEU A 69 -2.93 -1.52 -2.13
C LEU A 69 -2.52 -2.74 -1.31
N LEU A 70 -1.22 -3.06 -1.24
CA LEU A 70 -0.70 -4.17 -0.46
C LEU A 70 -1.00 -4.00 1.04
N ALA A 71 -0.78 -2.79 1.58
CA ALA A 71 -1.08 -2.48 2.97
C ALA A 71 -2.57 -2.64 3.30
N ARG A 72 -3.46 -2.13 2.43
CA ARG A 72 -4.91 -2.31 2.58
C ARG A 72 -5.32 -3.78 2.53
N GLN A 73 -4.73 -4.56 1.63
CA GLN A 73 -4.99 -6.00 1.54
C GLN A 73 -4.49 -6.75 2.78
N ALA A 74 -3.30 -6.41 3.28
CA ALA A 74 -2.74 -7.00 4.50
C ALA A 74 -3.65 -6.69 5.70
N GLY A 75 -4.05 -5.44 5.88
CA GLY A 75 -4.99 -5.04 6.93
C GLY A 75 -6.34 -5.77 6.83
N ALA A 76 -6.89 -5.91 5.63
CA ALA A 76 -8.14 -6.65 5.43
C ALA A 76 -8.02 -8.15 5.78
N ARG A 77 -6.87 -8.78 5.50
CA ARG A 77 -6.60 -10.19 5.85
C ARG A 77 -6.43 -10.37 7.36
N ALA A 78 -5.77 -9.43 8.03
CA ALA A 78 -5.53 -9.48 9.46
C ALA A 78 -6.75 -9.04 10.31
N ALA A 79 -7.77 -8.43 9.70
CA ALA A 79 -8.92 -7.86 10.40
C ALA A 79 -9.59 -8.81 11.42
N PRO A 80 -9.85 -10.11 11.13
CA PRO A 80 -10.45 -11.00 12.12
C PRO A 80 -9.58 -11.21 13.37
N ASP A 81 -8.26 -11.27 13.19
CA ASP A 81 -7.32 -11.47 14.30
C ASP A 81 -7.21 -10.20 15.14
N HIS A 82 -7.11 -9.03 14.52
CA HIS A 82 -7.11 -7.74 15.24
C HIS A 82 -8.41 -7.51 16.02
N ILE A 83 -9.58 -7.88 15.49
CA ILE A 83 -10.84 -7.77 16.24
C ILE A 83 -10.82 -8.65 17.50
N ARG A 84 -10.23 -9.85 17.43
CA ARG A 84 -10.10 -10.72 18.60
C ARG A 84 -9.11 -10.15 19.61
N GLU A 85 -7.96 -9.69 19.13
CA GLU A 85 -6.93 -9.05 19.95
C GLU A 85 -7.50 -7.85 20.71
N ILE A 86 -8.22 -6.94 20.05
CA ILE A 86 -8.89 -5.80 20.70
C ILE A 86 -9.86 -6.29 21.80
N ALA A 87 -10.64 -7.32 21.53
CA ALA A 87 -11.58 -7.86 22.51
C ALA A 87 -10.86 -8.48 23.72
N ASP A 88 -9.69 -9.11 23.51
CA ASP A 88 -8.88 -9.68 24.57
C ASP A 88 -8.20 -8.59 25.41
N THR A 89 -7.66 -7.53 24.78
CA THR A 89 -7.12 -6.35 25.47
C THR A 89 -8.16 -5.66 26.35
N LEU A 90 -9.40 -5.54 25.87
CA LEU A 90 -10.52 -5.00 26.65
C LEU A 90 -10.86 -5.88 27.86
N ARG A 91 -10.81 -7.21 27.72
CA ARG A 91 -11.07 -8.15 28.83
C ARG A 91 -9.95 -8.13 29.86
N ALA A 92 -8.70 -8.00 29.41
CA ALA A 92 -7.54 -7.91 30.28
C ALA A 92 -7.51 -6.58 31.06
N GLY A 93 -8.20 -5.55 30.56
CA GLY A 93 -8.19 -4.21 31.16
C GLY A 93 -6.96 -3.37 30.78
N ASP A 94 -6.17 -3.85 29.81
CA ASP A 94 -4.95 -3.20 29.32
C ASP A 94 -5.25 -1.97 28.44
N PHE A 95 -6.52 -1.80 28.05
CA PHE A 95 -7.02 -0.64 27.36
C PHE A 95 -8.32 -0.15 28.02
N LYS A 96 -8.39 1.15 28.31
CA LYS A 96 -9.57 1.81 28.87
C LYS A 96 -10.28 2.58 27.75
N PRO A 97 -11.33 2.02 27.13
CA PRO A 97 -12.08 2.72 26.10
C PRO A 97 -12.84 3.91 26.71
N ASP A 98 -12.93 5.01 25.97
CA ASP A 98 -13.86 6.08 26.25
C ASP A 98 -15.13 5.96 25.38
N GLU A 99 -16.11 6.83 25.63
CA GLU A 99 -17.38 6.81 24.90
C GLU A 99 -17.20 7.09 23.39
N THR A 100 -16.26 7.97 23.04
CA THR A 100 -15.97 8.33 21.64
C THR A 100 -15.43 7.12 20.89
N TRP A 101 -14.43 6.44 21.45
CA TRP A 101 -13.85 5.24 20.89
C TRP A 101 -14.90 4.12 20.75
N ALA A 102 -15.74 3.94 21.76
CA ALA A 102 -16.79 2.93 21.72
C ALA A 102 -17.81 3.21 20.60
N ALA A 103 -18.27 4.45 20.47
CA ALA A 103 -19.20 4.87 19.42
C ALA A 103 -18.61 4.66 18.02
N GLN A 104 -17.38 5.10 17.79
CA GLN A 104 -16.66 4.94 16.50
C GLN A 104 -16.44 3.47 16.15
N THR A 105 -16.12 2.64 17.14
CA THR A 105 -15.92 1.20 16.95
C THR A 105 -17.23 0.52 16.51
N TRP A 106 -18.35 0.83 17.18
CA TRP A 106 -19.66 0.30 16.78
C TRP A 106 -20.10 0.75 15.38
N GLU A 107 -19.88 2.02 15.04
CA GLU A 107 -20.15 2.54 13.70
C GLU A 107 -19.32 1.80 12.64
N SER A 108 -18.03 1.61 12.90
CA SER A 108 -17.11 0.90 12.01
C SER A 108 -17.52 -0.55 11.79
N LEU A 109 -17.93 -1.26 12.85
CA LEU A 109 -18.48 -2.62 12.75
C LEU A 109 -19.77 -2.67 11.92
N ALA A 110 -20.64 -1.67 12.04
CA ALA A 110 -21.85 -1.57 11.24
C ALA A 110 -21.56 -1.31 9.75
N VAL A 111 -20.56 -0.47 9.44
CA VAL A 111 -20.07 -0.27 8.07
C VAL A 111 -19.51 -1.59 7.51
N LEU A 112 -18.64 -2.27 8.25
CA LEU A 112 -18.06 -3.55 7.84
C LEU A 112 -19.13 -4.60 7.57
N GLN A 113 -20.12 -4.74 8.46
CA GLN A 113 -21.23 -5.67 8.27
C GLN A 113 -22.03 -5.38 7.00
N ARG A 114 -22.36 -4.09 6.73
CA ARG A 114 -23.08 -3.69 5.51
C ARG A 114 -22.29 -4.03 4.25
N THR A 115 -20.98 -3.76 4.26
CA THR A 115 -20.08 -4.02 3.14
C THR A 115 -19.94 -5.52 2.87
N LEU A 116 -19.76 -6.35 3.91
CA LEU A 116 -19.71 -7.81 3.78
C LEU A 116 -21.00 -8.37 3.17
N ARG A 117 -22.16 -7.90 3.63
CA ARG A 117 -23.46 -8.31 3.08
C ARG A 117 -23.57 -7.93 1.60
N ARG A 118 -23.16 -6.72 1.22
CA ARG A 118 -23.16 -6.26 -0.17
C ARG A 118 -22.22 -7.08 -1.05
N ALA A 119 -21.11 -7.57 -0.49
CA ALA A 119 -20.17 -8.45 -1.16
C ALA A 119 -20.62 -9.93 -1.22
N GLY A 120 -21.83 -10.27 -0.75
CA GLY A 120 -22.38 -11.63 -0.78
C GLY A 120 -22.07 -12.49 0.45
N PHE A 121 -21.31 -11.98 1.42
CA PHE A 121 -20.97 -12.67 2.65
C PHE A 121 -21.99 -12.34 3.76
N ALA A 122 -23.17 -12.95 3.67
CA ALA A 122 -24.18 -12.81 4.72
C ALA A 122 -23.67 -13.37 6.05
N LYS A 123 -24.04 -12.73 7.17
CA LYS A 123 -23.68 -13.19 8.52
C LYS A 123 -24.16 -14.64 8.70
N PRO A 124 -23.26 -15.58 9.08
CA PRO A 124 -23.68 -16.95 9.33
C PRO A 124 -24.76 -16.97 10.40
N ARG A 125 -25.90 -17.60 10.11
CA ARG A 125 -26.89 -17.90 11.15
C ARG A 125 -26.21 -18.90 12.08
N LYS A 126 -26.12 -18.59 13.37
CA LYS A 126 -25.65 -19.58 14.36
C LYS A 126 -26.46 -20.85 14.12
N ALA A 127 -25.78 -21.97 13.84
CA ALA A 127 -26.46 -23.26 13.79
C ALA A 127 -27.25 -23.37 15.09
N GLY A 128 -28.57 -23.53 14.96
CA GLY A 128 -29.46 -23.58 16.11
C GLY A 128 -28.90 -24.61 17.08
N ARG A 129 -28.72 -24.20 18.32
CA ARG A 129 -28.38 -25.06 19.46
C ARG A 129 -29.33 -26.26 19.38
N GLN A 130 -28.87 -27.41 18.90
CA GLN A 130 -29.65 -28.64 18.96
C GLN A 130 -29.91 -28.85 20.45
N ARG A 131 -31.18 -28.68 20.85
CA ARG A 131 -31.64 -29.18 22.14
C ARG A 131 -31.61 -30.71 22.01
N SER A 132 -30.60 -31.33 22.60
CA SER A 132 -30.60 -32.78 22.82
C SER A 132 -31.77 -33.16 23.72
N PRO A 133 -32.39 -34.33 23.50
CA PRO A 133 -33.61 -34.78 24.18
C PRO A 133 -33.42 -34.97 25.69
#